data_AF-X1LNE7-F1
#
_entry.id   AF-X1LNE7-F1
#
_cell.length_a   1.000
_cell.length_b   1.000
_cell.length_c   1.000
_cell.angle_alpha   90.00
_cell.angle_beta   90.00
_cell.angle_gamma   90.00
#
_symmetry.space_group_name_H-M   'P 1'
#
loop_
_entity.id
_entity.type
_entity.pdbx_description
1 polymer ?
#
loop_
_entity_poly.entity_id
_entity_poly.type
_entity_poly.pdbx_seq_one_letter_code
_entity_poly.pdbx_strand_id
1 'polypeptide(L)'
;SPPTEKEIELLSRHGLGDEYRLACSARIIGDVVVFVPETSRRTKQVIRKSIIERAVPVKPAIRKYYLELSEPTLDDLTADYQRLIAELCHSFGLEEVSIDYAALGKLSCVLRKGNWKVTVTVWMGREIVNVEPGYVDGSYGLAVDIGTTTVAGYLCDLRTGEVLATEAILNPQVAYGEDVISRINYAVTEPDGLATLNRAIIDGIDKLVVSTTEQAHLAPADISEMTVVGNTAMHHIFLNLAPGYCRLGGSG
;
A
#
# COMPACT_ATOMS: atom_id res chain seq x y z
N SER A 1 7.13 29.53 25.24
CA SER A 1 7.30 30.99 25.40
C SER A 1 6.37 31.72 24.44
N PRO A 2 5.99 32.98 24.70
CA PRO A 2 5.28 33.81 23.72
C PRO A 2 6.13 34.05 22.45
N PRO A 3 5.51 34.32 21.27
CA PRO A 3 6.23 34.61 20.04
C PRO A 3 6.90 36.00 20.07
N THR A 4 8.04 36.12 19.40
CA THR A 4 8.72 37.43 19.26
C THR A 4 8.18 38.21 18.05
N GLU A 5 8.26 39.54 18.06
CA GLU A 5 7.81 40.36 16.92
C GLU A 5 8.47 39.94 15.59
N LYS A 6 9.77 39.62 15.62
CA LYS A 6 10.51 39.12 14.45
C LYS A 6 9.99 37.78 13.93
N GLU A 7 9.54 36.91 14.84
CA GLU A 7 8.97 35.61 14.50
C GLU A 7 7.61 35.79 13.81
N ILE A 8 6.75 36.65 14.34
CA ILE A 8 5.43 36.96 13.77
C ILE A 8 5.57 37.54 12.37
N GLU A 9 6.50 38.49 12.17
CA GLU A 9 6.74 39.12 10.87
C GLU A 9 7.28 38.12 9.82
N LEU A 10 8.14 37.19 10.24
CA LEU A 10 8.70 36.16 9.36
C LEU A 10 7.65 35.13 8.94
N LEU A 11 6.82 34.66 9.88
CA LEU A 11 5.76 33.69 9.60
C LEU A 11 4.68 34.29 8.70
N SER A 12 4.29 35.55 8.97
CA SER A 12 3.34 36.31 8.13
C SER A 12 3.85 36.42 6.69
N ARG A 13 5.14 36.69 6.48
CA ARG A 13 5.76 36.75 5.14
C ARG A 13 5.69 35.43 4.37
N HIS A 14 5.61 34.30 5.07
CA HIS A 14 5.53 32.97 4.46
C HIS A 14 4.10 32.41 4.43
N GLY A 15 3.09 33.23 4.77
CA GLY A 15 1.68 32.81 4.79
C GLY A 15 1.36 31.80 5.89
N LEU A 16 2.19 31.72 6.94
CA LEU A 16 1.99 30.84 8.07
C LEU A 16 1.32 31.61 9.21
N GLY A 17 0.21 31.08 9.72
CA GLY A 17 -0.58 31.68 10.80
C GLY A 17 -0.04 31.37 12.20
N ASP A 18 -0.83 31.76 13.21
CA ASP A 18 -0.47 31.68 14.64
C ASP A 18 -0.24 30.26 15.18
N GLU A 19 -0.59 29.24 14.40
CA GLU A 19 -0.36 27.82 14.71
C GLU A 19 1.09 27.36 14.46
N TYR A 20 1.91 28.19 13.81
CA TYR A 20 3.30 27.88 13.50
C TYR A 20 4.27 28.64 14.42
N ARG A 21 5.38 28.00 14.77
CA ARG A 21 6.46 28.59 15.57
C ARG A 21 7.81 28.26 14.95
N LEU A 22 8.75 29.20 15.01
CA LEU A 22 10.13 28.95 14.59
C LEU A 22 10.85 28.16 15.68
N ALA A 23 11.33 26.96 15.35
CA ALA A 23 12.00 26.07 16.31
C ALA A 23 13.23 26.72 16.99
N CYS A 24 13.92 27.62 16.31
CA CYS A 24 15.07 28.35 16.86
C CYS A 24 14.69 29.50 17.81
N SER A 25 13.42 29.90 17.86
CA SER A 25 12.93 31.06 18.63
C SER A 25 11.96 30.66 19.75
N ALA A 26 11.46 29.42 19.74
CA ALA A 26 10.54 28.90 20.74
C ALA A 26 11.31 28.20 21.88
N ARG A 27 10.91 28.48 23.12
CA ARG A 27 11.39 27.76 24.32
C ARG A 27 10.23 26.99 24.95
N ILE A 28 10.46 25.70 25.18
CA ILE A 28 9.53 24.79 25.86
C ILE A 28 9.57 25.10 27.37
N ILE A 29 8.40 25.31 27.99
CA ILE A 29 8.24 25.68 29.41
C ILE A 29 7.38 24.64 30.16
N GLY A 30 7.00 23.56 29.49
CA GLY A 30 6.20 22.45 30.03
C GLY A 30 6.06 21.36 28.97
N ASP A 31 5.29 20.31 29.27
CA ASP A 31 5.08 19.20 28.34
C ASP A 31 4.30 19.67 27.11
N VAL A 32 4.77 19.27 25.93
CA VAL A 32 4.19 19.69 24.65
C VAL A 32 4.39 18.60 23.60
N VAL A 33 3.39 18.43 22.74
CA VAL A 33 3.51 17.64 21.51
C VAL A 33 3.70 18.62 20.36
N VAL A 34 4.77 18.45 19.58
CA VAL A 34 5.13 19.35 18.47
C VAL A 34 4.99 18.61 17.15
N PHE A 35 4.27 19.20 16.20
CA PHE A 35 4.18 18.70 14.83
C PHE A 35 5.15 19.45 13.93
N VAL A 36 6.02 18.73 13.21
CA VAL A 36 6.97 19.33 12.26
C VAL A 36 6.38 19.28 10.84
N PRO A 37 6.07 20.44 10.22
CA PRO A 37 5.47 20.48 8.90
C PRO A 37 6.38 19.88 7.85
N GLU A 38 5.77 19.22 6.85
CA GLU A 38 6.49 18.53 5.76
C GLU A 38 7.43 19.47 4.99
N THR A 39 7.06 20.75 4.84
CA THR A 39 7.87 21.80 4.20
C THR A 39 9.21 22.08 4.89
N SER A 40 9.31 21.81 6.20
CA SER A 40 10.53 22.03 7.00
C SER A 40 11.44 20.79 7.05
N ARG A 41 10.99 19.65 6.53
CA ARG A 41 11.80 18.42 6.48
C ARG A 41 12.75 18.52 5.29
N ARG A 42 13.99 18.99 5.54
CA ARG A 42 15.03 19.00 4.51
C ARG A 42 15.35 17.58 4.04
N THR A 43 15.23 17.40 2.72
CA THR A 43 15.69 16.26 1.91
C THR A 43 14.74 15.06 1.93
N LYS A 44 14.03 14.83 0.80
CA LYS A 44 13.53 13.50 0.41
C LYS A 44 14.64 12.51 0.75
N GLN A 45 14.41 11.57 1.66
CA GLN A 45 15.40 10.56 1.97
C GLN A 45 15.63 9.76 0.69
N VAL A 46 16.66 10.14 -0.07
CA VAL A 46 17.01 9.48 -1.32
C VAL A 46 17.44 8.08 -0.91
N ILE A 47 16.59 7.09 -1.16
CA ILE A 47 16.96 5.68 -1.03
C ILE A 47 18.05 5.44 -2.07
N ARG A 48 19.32 5.63 -1.66
CA ARG A 48 20.49 5.17 -2.41
C ARG A 48 20.87 3.79 -1.90
N LYS A 49 19.96 2.82 -2.00
CA LYS A 49 20.39 1.44 -2.18
C LYS A 49 20.43 1.23 -3.69
N SER A 50 21.62 1.23 -4.25
CA SER A 50 21.85 0.73 -5.61
C SER A 50 21.15 -0.62 -5.70
N ILE A 51 20.10 -0.70 -6.52
CA ILE A 51 19.43 -1.96 -6.84
C ILE A 51 20.56 -2.86 -7.34
N ILE A 52 20.88 -3.90 -6.57
CA ILE A 52 21.82 -4.91 -7.04
C ILE A 52 21.08 -5.58 -8.20
N GLU A 53 21.50 -5.29 -9.44
CA GLU A 53 20.99 -5.92 -10.66
C GLU A 53 21.35 -7.40 -10.64
N ARG A 54 20.64 -8.17 -9.83
CA ARG A 54 20.64 -9.61 -9.90
C ARG A 54 19.43 -9.99 -10.72
N ALA A 55 19.64 -10.52 -11.91
CA ALA A 55 18.57 -11.01 -12.77
C ALA A 55 17.86 -12.17 -12.05
N VAL A 56 16.74 -11.86 -11.40
CA VAL A 56 15.82 -12.86 -10.86
C VAL A 56 14.78 -13.13 -11.94
N PRO A 57 14.53 -14.39 -12.33
CA PRO A 57 13.50 -14.70 -13.30
C PRO A 57 12.14 -14.27 -12.76
N VAL A 58 11.45 -13.43 -13.52
CA VAL A 58 10.17 -12.84 -13.12
C VAL A 58 9.10 -13.93 -13.14
N LYS A 59 8.61 -14.28 -11.94
CA LYS A 59 7.54 -15.27 -11.72
C LYS A 59 6.51 -14.65 -10.77
N PRO A 60 5.70 -13.70 -11.26
CA PRO A 60 4.74 -13.00 -10.41
C PRO A 60 3.66 -13.98 -9.94
N ALA A 61 3.19 -13.77 -8.72
CA ALA A 61 2.06 -14.53 -8.17
C ALA A 61 0.77 -14.19 -8.92
N ILE A 62 0.59 -12.92 -9.27
CA ILE A 62 -0.53 -12.42 -10.04
C ILE A 62 -0.24 -12.46 -11.54
N ARG A 63 -1.21 -12.93 -12.33
CA ARG A 63 -1.21 -12.84 -13.79
C ARG A 63 -2.57 -12.43 -14.32
N LYS A 64 -2.59 -11.65 -15.41
CA LYS A 64 -3.80 -11.31 -16.14
C LYS A 64 -3.98 -12.22 -17.35
N TYR A 65 -5.22 -12.64 -17.58
CA TYR A 65 -5.62 -13.49 -18.71
C TYR A 65 -6.78 -12.82 -19.45
N TYR A 66 -6.58 -12.53 -20.72
CA TYR A 66 -7.63 -12.03 -21.60
C TYR A 66 -8.37 -13.20 -22.26
N LEU A 67 -9.70 -13.13 -22.25
CA LEU A 67 -10.59 -14.18 -22.72
C LEU A 67 -11.69 -13.56 -23.59
N GLU A 68 -12.07 -14.28 -24.64
CA GLU A 68 -13.28 -13.99 -25.41
C GLU A 68 -14.26 -15.14 -25.18
N LEU A 69 -15.38 -14.85 -24.52
CA LEU A 69 -16.41 -15.81 -24.21
C LEU A 69 -17.50 -15.79 -25.28
N SER A 70 -18.22 -16.90 -25.42
CA SER A 70 -19.43 -16.97 -26.23
C SER A 70 -20.61 -16.30 -25.52
N GLU A 71 -21.39 -15.50 -26.25
CA GLU A 71 -22.64 -14.95 -25.74
C GLU A 71 -23.65 -16.08 -25.48
N PRO A 72 -24.38 -16.08 -24.34
CA PRO A 72 -25.43 -17.04 -24.06
C PRO A 72 -26.55 -16.90 -25.08
N THR A 73 -27.05 -18.04 -25.53
CA THR A 73 -28.15 -18.15 -26.48
C THR A 73 -29.28 -18.95 -25.85
N LEU A 74 -30.43 -19.05 -26.53
CA LEU A 74 -31.50 -19.94 -26.08
C LEU A 74 -31.06 -21.42 -26.05
N ASP A 75 -30.07 -21.78 -26.87
CA ASP A 75 -29.50 -23.14 -26.95
C ASP A 75 -28.35 -23.36 -25.95
N ASP A 76 -27.78 -22.29 -25.39
CA ASP A 76 -26.69 -22.33 -24.42
C ASP A 76 -26.97 -21.38 -23.23
N LEU A 77 -27.58 -21.97 -22.19
CA LEU A 77 -27.92 -21.30 -20.93
C LEU A 77 -26.84 -21.47 -19.86
N THR A 78 -25.60 -21.77 -20.24
CA THR A 78 -24.48 -21.95 -19.29
C THR A 78 -24.27 -20.68 -18.47
N ALA A 79 -24.14 -20.84 -17.15
CA ALA A 79 -23.96 -19.72 -16.24
C ALA A 79 -22.61 -19.01 -16.49
N ASP A 80 -22.59 -17.68 -16.27
CA ASP A 80 -21.42 -16.83 -16.51
C ASP A 80 -20.12 -17.38 -15.89
N TYR A 81 -20.20 -17.84 -14.63
CA TYR A 81 -19.05 -18.42 -13.94
C TYR A 81 -18.55 -19.70 -14.61
N GLN A 82 -19.46 -20.62 -14.95
CA GLN A 82 -19.11 -21.88 -15.62
C GLN A 82 -18.47 -21.61 -16.99
N ARG A 83 -19.01 -20.65 -17.73
CA ARG A 83 -18.48 -20.20 -19.02
C ARG A 83 -17.06 -19.65 -18.90
N LEU A 84 -16.82 -18.82 -17.89
CA LEU A 84 -15.50 -18.25 -17.61
C LEU A 84 -14.47 -19.33 -17.26
N ILE A 85 -14.81 -20.24 -16.35
CA ILE A 85 -13.89 -21.31 -15.93
C ILE A 85 -13.61 -22.28 -17.08
N ALA A 86 -14.62 -22.62 -17.88
CA ALA A 86 -14.45 -23.45 -19.06
C ALA A 86 -13.46 -22.82 -20.05
N GLU A 87 -13.59 -21.52 -20.34
CA GLU A 87 -12.67 -20.84 -21.27
C GLU A 87 -11.26 -20.68 -20.69
N LEU A 88 -11.13 -20.41 -19.38
CA LEU A 88 -9.82 -20.37 -18.72
C LEU A 88 -9.08 -21.70 -18.80
N CYS A 89 -9.80 -22.80 -18.57
CA CYS A 89 -9.26 -24.14 -18.70
C CYS A 89 -8.87 -24.43 -20.15
N HIS A 90 -9.75 -24.13 -21.11
CA HIS A 90 -9.52 -24.37 -22.53
C HIS A 90 -8.33 -23.55 -23.10
N SER A 91 -8.30 -22.24 -22.86
CA SER A 91 -7.30 -21.34 -23.44
C SER A 91 -5.95 -21.35 -22.72
N PHE A 92 -5.93 -21.60 -21.40
CA PHE A 92 -4.71 -21.45 -20.59
C PHE A 92 -4.34 -22.68 -19.76
N GLY A 93 -5.13 -23.76 -19.79
CA GLY A 93 -4.87 -24.99 -19.03
C GLY A 93 -4.95 -24.80 -17.52
N LEU A 94 -5.67 -23.77 -17.06
CA LEU A 94 -5.87 -23.52 -15.63
C LEU A 94 -7.06 -24.35 -15.12
N GLU A 95 -6.73 -25.44 -14.43
CA GLU A 95 -7.70 -26.33 -13.78
C GLU A 95 -7.95 -25.90 -12.32
N GLU A 96 -9.13 -26.21 -11.79
CA GLU A 96 -9.50 -25.98 -10.37
C GLU A 96 -9.38 -24.52 -9.88
N VAL A 97 -9.61 -23.55 -10.77
CA VAL A 97 -9.58 -22.13 -10.40
C VAL A 97 -10.85 -21.73 -9.64
N SER A 98 -10.70 -21.19 -8.42
CA SER A 98 -11.76 -20.54 -7.66
C SER A 98 -11.93 -19.08 -8.07
N ILE A 99 -13.02 -18.46 -7.63
CA ILE A 99 -13.25 -17.02 -7.78
C ILE A 99 -13.54 -16.40 -6.42
N ASP A 100 -12.87 -15.29 -6.12
CA ASP A 100 -13.17 -14.50 -4.93
C ASP A 100 -14.59 -13.93 -5.00
N TYR A 101 -15.23 -13.75 -3.85
CA TYR A 101 -16.60 -13.28 -3.76
C TYR A 101 -16.79 -11.88 -4.36
N ALA A 102 -15.86 -10.96 -4.16
CA ALA A 102 -15.94 -9.62 -4.72
C ALA A 102 -15.79 -9.63 -6.25
N ALA A 103 -14.93 -10.50 -6.79
CA ALA A 103 -14.80 -10.72 -8.22
C ALA A 103 -16.07 -11.36 -8.81
N LEU A 104 -16.64 -12.37 -8.15
CA LEU A 104 -17.86 -13.04 -8.57
C LEU A 104 -19.06 -12.09 -8.58
N GLY A 105 -19.19 -11.24 -7.55
CA GLY A 105 -20.31 -10.30 -7.41
C GLY A 105 -20.43 -9.29 -8.57
N LYS A 106 -19.33 -8.99 -9.27
CA LYS A 106 -19.32 -8.10 -10.44
C LYS A 106 -19.23 -8.82 -11.79
N LEU A 107 -19.01 -10.13 -11.80
CA LEU A 107 -18.73 -10.91 -13.00
C LEU A 107 -19.76 -10.68 -14.11
N SER A 108 -21.05 -10.87 -13.79
CA SER A 108 -22.12 -10.77 -14.79
C SER A 108 -22.18 -9.40 -15.46
N CYS A 109 -22.03 -8.32 -14.69
CA CYS A 109 -22.00 -6.95 -15.20
C CYS A 109 -20.78 -6.71 -16.10
N VAL A 110 -19.61 -7.18 -15.66
CA VAL A 110 -18.34 -7.05 -16.39
C VAL A 110 -18.40 -7.73 -17.75
N LEU A 111 -18.88 -8.97 -17.82
CA LEU A 111 -18.99 -9.71 -19.09
C LEU A 111 -19.85 -8.98 -20.12
N ARG A 112 -21.00 -8.45 -19.68
CA ARG A 112 -21.94 -7.74 -20.57
C ARG A 112 -21.38 -6.39 -21.00
N LYS A 113 -20.76 -5.63 -20.09
CA LYS A 113 -20.09 -4.36 -20.42
C LYS A 113 -18.93 -4.56 -21.40
N GLY A 114 -18.23 -5.70 -21.30
CA GLY A 114 -17.13 -6.06 -22.18
C GLY A 114 -17.54 -6.71 -23.51
N ASN A 115 -18.84 -6.84 -23.81
CA ASN A 115 -19.34 -7.61 -24.96
C ASN A 115 -18.71 -9.01 -25.02
N TRP A 116 -18.74 -9.71 -23.88
CA TRP A 116 -18.18 -11.05 -23.69
C TRP A 116 -16.65 -11.15 -23.82
N LYS A 117 -15.95 -10.01 -23.89
CA LYS A 117 -14.50 -9.91 -23.74
C LYS A 117 -14.18 -9.50 -22.31
N VAL A 118 -13.24 -10.19 -21.67
CA VAL A 118 -12.92 -10.00 -20.25
C VAL A 118 -11.44 -10.22 -19.99
N THR A 119 -10.88 -9.44 -19.08
CA THR A 119 -9.57 -9.70 -18.49
C THR A 119 -9.76 -10.14 -17.04
N VAL A 120 -9.22 -11.30 -16.68
CA VAL A 120 -9.25 -11.81 -15.31
C VAL A 120 -7.86 -11.80 -14.70
N THR A 121 -7.79 -11.38 -13.45
CA THR A 121 -6.55 -11.39 -12.66
C THR A 121 -6.58 -12.61 -11.75
N VAL A 122 -5.60 -13.50 -11.91
CA VAL A 122 -5.52 -14.77 -11.19
C VAL A 122 -4.29 -14.78 -10.30
N TRP A 123 -4.50 -15.09 -9.02
CA TRP A 123 -3.46 -15.28 -8.02
C TRP A 123 -3.02 -16.74 -7.95
N MET A 124 -1.71 -16.97 -8.04
CA MET A 124 -1.02 -18.26 -7.99
C MET A 124 -1.58 -19.33 -8.95
N GLY A 125 -2.25 -18.90 -10.03
CA GLY A 125 -2.95 -19.81 -10.94
C GLY A 125 -4.13 -20.55 -10.31
N ARG A 126 -4.66 -20.07 -9.18
CA ARG A 126 -5.66 -20.78 -8.36
C ARG A 126 -6.92 -19.98 -8.10
N GLU A 127 -6.83 -18.66 -7.96
CA GLU A 127 -7.98 -17.85 -7.57
C GLU A 127 -8.09 -16.60 -8.44
N ILE A 128 -9.27 -16.39 -9.04
CA ILE A 128 -9.62 -15.14 -9.72
C ILE A 128 -9.94 -14.10 -8.66
N VAL A 129 -9.07 -13.11 -8.51
CA VAL A 129 -9.19 -12.02 -7.52
C VAL A 129 -9.80 -10.75 -8.11
N ASN A 130 -9.77 -10.61 -9.44
CA ASN A 130 -10.34 -9.45 -10.12
C ASN A 130 -10.83 -9.82 -11.52
N VAL A 131 -11.89 -9.13 -11.98
CA VAL A 131 -12.43 -9.22 -13.35
C VAL A 131 -12.70 -7.82 -13.89
N GLU A 132 -12.31 -7.60 -15.14
CA GLU A 132 -12.34 -6.30 -15.81
C GLU A 132 -12.88 -6.45 -17.24
N PRO A 133 -13.72 -5.51 -17.74
CA PRO A 133 -14.33 -5.64 -19.06
C PRO A 133 -13.31 -5.37 -20.17
N GLY A 134 -13.33 -6.18 -21.22
CA GLY A 134 -12.44 -6.06 -22.36
C GLY A 134 -10.99 -6.44 -22.06
N TYR A 135 -10.07 -5.92 -22.87
CA TYR A 135 -8.63 -6.11 -22.69
C TYR A 135 -8.06 -5.05 -21.76
N VAL A 136 -7.37 -5.49 -20.71
CA VAL A 136 -6.63 -4.61 -19.79
C VAL A 136 -5.16 -5.02 -19.80
N ASP A 137 -4.31 -4.10 -20.24
CA ASP A 137 -2.86 -4.27 -20.18
C ASP A 137 -2.30 -3.81 -18.82
N GLY A 138 -1.08 -4.24 -18.52
CA GLY A 138 -0.37 -3.89 -17.30
C GLY A 138 -0.72 -4.78 -16.12
N SER A 139 0.29 -5.07 -15.32
CA SER A 139 0.15 -5.78 -14.04
C SER A 139 1.19 -5.21 -13.11
N TYR A 140 0.73 -4.56 -12.04
CA TYR A 140 1.61 -3.80 -11.17
C TYR A 140 1.52 -4.30 -9.74
N GLY A 141 2.64 -4.22 -9.03
CA GLY A 141 2.71 -4.58 -7.62
C GLY A 141 3.53 -3.57 -6.82
N LEU A 142 3.23 -3.45 -5.54
CA LEU A 142 3.94 -2.57 -4.63
C LEU A 142 4.70 -3.38 -3.58
N ALA A 143 6.02 -3.22 -3.51
CA ALA A 143 6.81 -3.71 -2.38
C ALA A 143 6.97 -2.61 -1.35
N VAL A 144 6.61 -2.88 -0.09
CA VAL A 144 6.69 -1.92 1.02
C VAL A 144 7.63 -2.45 2.10
N ASP A 145 8.66 -1.68 2.45
CA ASP A 145 9.57 -1.96 3.56
C ASP A 145 9.26 -1.02 4.73
N ILE A 146 8.62 -1.56 5.77
CA ILE A 146 8.27 -0.86 7.02
C ILE A 146 9.46 -0.97 7.98
N GLY A 147 10.39 -0.03 7.84
CA GLY A 147 11.44 0.21 8.82
C GLY A 147 10.92 0.98 10.04
N THR A 148 11.68 0.96 11.13
CA THR A 148 11.33 1.72 12.34
C THR A 148 11.31 3.22 12.07
N THR A 149 12.28 3.74 11.32
CA THR A 149 12.39 5.18 11.02
C THR A 149 11.81 5.56 9.67
N THR A 150 11.89 4.69 8.67
CA THR A 150 11.53 4.99 7.28
C THR A 150 10.62 3.90 6.75
N VAL A 151 9.61 4.28 5.96
CA VAL A 151 8.78 3.37 5.17
C VAL A 151 9.09 3.63 3.70
N ALA A 152 9.50 2.59 2.97
CA ALA A 152 9.86 2.70 1.57
C ALA A 152 8.88 1.90 0.71
N GLY A 153 8.44 2.47 -0.42
CA GLY A 153 7.59 1.81 -1.41
C GLY A 153 8.29 1.72 -2.77
N TYR A 154 8.20 0.56 -3.41
CA TYR A 154 8.74 0.29 -4.75
C TYR A 154 7.61 -0.25 -5.63
N LEU A 155 7.17 0.55 -6.59
CA LEU A 155 6.14 0.17 -7.56
C LEU A 155 6.82 -0.54 -8.72
N CYS A 156 6.36 -1.75 -9.05
CA CYS A 156 6.98 -2.62 -10.04
C CYS A 156 5.99 -3.05 -11.12
N ASP A 157 6.46 -3.17 -12.37
CA ASP A 157 5.77 -3.94 -13.40
C ASP A 157 6.03 -5.44 -13.15
N LEU A 158 4.98 -6.20 -12.87
CA LEU A 158 5.05 -7.62 -12.53
C LEU A 158 5.36 -8.51 -13.74
N ARG A 159 5.24 -8.01 -14.97
CA ARG A 159 5.57 -8.73 -16.20
C ARG A 159 7.07 -8.68 -16.46
N THR A 160 7.69 -7.53 -16.23
CA THR A 160 9.10 -7.27 -16.55
C THR A 160 10.02 -7.31 -15.33
N GLY A 161 9.47 -7.14 -14.13
CA GLY A 161 10.22 -6.96 -12.88
C GLY A 161 10.83 -5.56 -12.72
N GLU A 162 10.54 -4.63 -13.63
CA GLU A 162 11.07 -3.27 -13.60
C GLU A 162 10.44 -2.46 -12.46
N VAL A 163 11.27 -1.68 -11.75
CA VAL A 163 10.81 -0.72 -10.75
C VAL A 163 10.43 0.58 -11.47
N LEU A 164 9.14 0.89 -11.52
CA LEU A 164 8.58 2.06 -12.19
C LEU A 164 8.70 3.33 -11.33
N ALA A 165 8.55 3.20 -10.02
CA ALA A 165 8.67 4.31 -9.08
C ALA A 165 9.19 3.85 -7.72
N THR A 166 9.85 4.75 -7.00
CA THR A 166 10.33 4.51 -5.63
C THR A 166 10.09 5.76 -4.79
N GLU A 167 9.44 5.60 -3.64
CA GLU A 167 9.19 6.70 -2.72
C GLU A 167 9.48 6.27 -1.28
N ALA A 168 9.86 7.24 -0.43
CA ALA A 168 10.19 6.98 0.97
C ALA A 168 9.61 8.07 1.85
N ILE A 169 8.97 7.65 2.95
CA ILE A 169 8.47 8.57 3.97
C ILE A 169 9.10 8.25 5.32
N LEU A 170 9.16 9.26 6.19
CA LEU A 170 9.40 9.02 7.60
C LEU A 170 8.26 8.14 8.13
N ASN A 171 8.59 7.10 8.91
CA ASN A 171 7.58 6.26 9.53
C ASN A 171 6.68 7.15 10.42
N PRO A 172 5.38 7.26 10.11
CA PRO A 172 4.47 8.17 10.82
C PRO A 172 4.30 7.77 12.30
N GLN A 173 4.67 6.55 12.67
CA GLN A 173 4.65 6.08 14.05
C GLN A 173 5.74 6.68 14.94
N VAL A 174 6.72 7.42 14.37
CA VAL A 174 7.76 8.12 15.14
C VAL A 174 7.16 9.08 16.16
N ALA A 175 5.98 9.64 15.90
CA ALA A 175 5.27 10.52 16.84
C ALA A 175 4.82 9.82 18.13
N TYR A 176 4.75 8.49 18.14
CA TYR A 176 4.25 7.66 19.25
C TYR A 176 5.34 6.76 19.86
N GLY A 177 6.58 6.88 19.38
CA GLY A 177 7.72 6.11 19.86
C GLY A 177 8.91 6.18 18.90
N GLU A 178 10.07 6.51 19.46
CA GLU A 178 11.33 6.63 18.70
C GLU A 178 11.86 5.28 18.21
N ASP A 179 11.54 4.20 18.94
CA ASP A 179 11.98 2.85 18.64
C ASP A 179 10.84 1.82 18.70
N VAL A 180 11.17 0.55 18.48
CA VAL A 180 10.19 -0.53 18.47
C VAL A 180 9.59 -0.77 19.87
N ILE A 181 10.39 -0.69 20.93
CA ILE A 181 9.93 -1.01 22.30
C ILE A 181 8.96 0.05 22.81
N SER A 182 9.29 1.33 22.61
CA SER A 182 8.41 2.46 22.94
C SER A 182 7.08 2.37 22.21
N ARG A 183 7.06 1.97 20.93
CA ARG A 183 5.81 1.73 20.19
C ARG A 183 5.02 0.53 20.70
N ILE A 184 5.68 -0.56 21.06
CA ILE A 184 5.00 -1.70 21.70
C ILE A 184 4.39 -1.27 23.03
N ASN A 185 5.09 -0.46 23.82
CA ASN A 185 4.57 0.08 25.07
C ASN A 185 3.34 0.95 24.79
N TYR A 186 3.43 1.93 23.89
CA TYR A 186 2.30 2.77 23.49
C TYR A 186 1.09 1.94 23.05
N ALA A 187 1.30 0.91 22.22
CA ALA A 187 0.24 0.01 21.75
C ALA A 187 -0.48 -0.75 22.89
N VAL A 188 0.21 -0.99 24.01
CA VAL A 188 -0.28 -1.79 25.14
C VAL A 188 -0.83 -0.93 26.27
N THR A 189 -0.23 0.23 26.53
CA THR A 189 -0.55 1.08 27.69
C THR A 189 -1.58 2.14 27.38
N GLU A 190 -1.59 2.69 26.17
CA GLU A 190 -2.52 3.75 25.82
C GLU A 190 -3.87 3.17 25.38
N PRO A 191 -4.99 3.78 25.80
CA PRO A 191 -6.29 3.51 25.21
C PRO A 191 -6.21 3.67 23.68
N ASP A 192 -6.67 2.65 22.95
CA ASP A 192 -6.63 2.59 21.48
C ASP A 192 -5.23 2.74 20.85
N GLY A 193 -4.14 2.58 21.62
CA GLY A 193 -2.77 2.83 21.15
C GLY A 193 -2.39 1.99 19.92
N LEU A 194 -2.79 0.71 19.90
CA LEU A 194 -2.60 -0.16 18.75
C LEU A 194 -3.35 0.33 17.50
N ALA A 195 -4.61 0.73 17.65
CA ALA A 195 -5.42 1.23 16.55
C ALA A 195 -4.87 2.56 16.00
N THR A 196 -4.38 3.45 16.88
CA THR A 196 -3.70 4.69 16.49
C THR A 196 -2.43 4.41 15.68
N LEU A 197 -1.57 3.51 16.17
CA LEU A 197 -0.34 3.14 15.47
C LEU A 197 -0.60 2.42 14.15
N ASN A 198 -1.65 1.58 14.10
CA ASN A 198 -2.11 0.92 12.88
C ASN A 198 -2.61 1.96 11.86
N ARG A 199 -3.51 2.86 12.27
CA ARG A 199 -4.01 3.94 11.40
C ARG A 199 -2.86 4.78 10.84
N ALA A 200 -1.92 5.18 11.69
CA ALA A 200 -0.77 5.96 11.27
C ALA A 200 0.03 5.27 10.14
N ILE A 201 0.30 3.97 10.26
CA ILE A 201 1.05 3.25 9.21
C ILE A 201 0.23 3.01 7.95
N ILE A 202 -1.08 2.73 8.07
CA ILE A 202 -1.97 2.60 6.91
C ILE A 202 -2.01 3.92 6.13
N ASP A 203 -2.23 5.05 6.80
CA ASP A 203 -2.26 6.38 6.16
C ASP A 203 -0.91 6.72 5.50
N GLY A 204 0.20 6.26 6.09
CA GLY A 204 1.53 6.39 5.50
C GLY A 204 1.69 5.57 4.21
N ILE A 205 1.21 4.33 4.21
CA ILE A 205 1.25 3.44 3.04
C ILE A 205 0.33 3.98 1.93
N ASP A 206 -0.86 4.50 2.28
CA ASP A 206 -1.77 5.11 1.31
C ASP A 206 -1.12 6.29 0.58
N LYS A 207 -0.37 7.14 1.31
CA LYS A 207 0.43 8.22 0.70
C LYS A 207 1.51 7.68 -0.25
N LEU A 208 2.18 6.59 0.10
CA LEU A 208 3.17 5.94 -0.77
C LEU A 208 2.51 5.37 -2.03
N VAL A 209 1.35 4.71 -1.90
CA VAL A 209 0.57 4.19 -3.02
C VAL A 209 0.21 5.32 -3.99
N VAL A 210 -0.38 6.41 -3.49
CA VAL A 210 -0.75 7.57 -4.32
C VAL A 210 0.49 8.15 -5.00
N SER A 211 1.54 8.45 -4.23
CA SER A 211 2.73 9.11 -4.79
C SER A 211 3.46 8.27 -5.82
N THR A 212 3.59 6.95 -5.60
CA THR A 212 4.28 6.06 -6.55
C THR A 212 3.47 5.83 -7.82
N THR A 213 2.15 5.68 -7.71
CA THR A 213 1.27 5.52 -8.88
C THR A 213 1.19 6.80 -9.72
N GLU A 214 1.11 7.98 -9.09
CA GLU A 214 1.18 9.26 -9.81
C GLU A 214 2.48 9.43 -10.62
N GLN A 215 3.63 9.05 -10.04
CA GLN A 215 4.93 9.08 -10.72
C GLN A 215 4.99 8.17 -11.95
N ALA A 216 4.26 7.05 -11.91
CA ALA A 216 4.17 6.08 -13.01
C ALA A 216 2.99 6.31 -13.96
N HIS A 217 2.21 7.39 -13.77
CA HIS A 217 0.97 7.65 -14.51
C HIS A 217 -0.07 6.52 -14.42
N LEU A 218 -0.16 5.89 -13.24
CA LEU A 218 -1.10 4.82 -12.91
C LEU A 218 -2.10 5.31 -11.84
N ALA A 219 -3.18 4.56 -11.67
CA ALA A 219 -4.10 4.73 -10.55
C ALA A 219 -3.76 3.72 -9.42
N PRO A 220 -4.08 4.03 -8.15
CA PRO A 220 -3.98 3.07 -7.05
C PRO A 220 -4.66 1.73 -7.31
N ALA A 221 -5.78 1.75 -8.05
CA ALA A 221 -6.54 0.55 -8.42
C ALA A 221 -5.80 -0.38 -9.42
N ASP A 222 -4.74 0.10 -10.08
CA ASP A 222 -3.95 -0.70 -11.01
C ASP A 222 -2.96 -1.64 -10.28
N ILE A 223 -2.68 -1.37 -8.99
CA ILE A 223 -1.85 -2.24 -8.15
C ILE A 223 -2.65 -3.50 -7.82
N SER A 224 -2.21 -4.63 -8.38
CA SER A 224 -2.87 -5.93 -8.21
C SER A 224 -2.31 -6.74 -7.04
N GLU A 225 -1.11 -6.40 -6.56
CA GLU A 225 -0.43 -7.12 -5.48
C GLU A 225 0.37 -6.15 -4.60
N MET A 226 0.39 -6.38 -3.29
CA MET A 226 1.28 -5.68 -2.37
C MET A 226 2.02 -6.68 -1.50
N THR A 227 3.35 -6.55 -1.44
CA THR A 227 4.20 -7.30 -0.50
C THR A 227 4.73 -6.35 0.55
N VAL A 228 4.45 -6.63 1.81
CA VAL A 228 4.91 -5.82 2.94
C VAL A 228 5.97 -6.61 3.71
N VAL A 229 7.11 -5.96 3.98
CA VAL A 229 8.17 -6.48 4.84
C VAL A 229 8.44 -5.51 5.98
N GLY A 230 8.90 -6.05 7.11
CA GLY A 230 9.24 -5.28 8.28
C GLY A 230 9.70 -6.21 9.40
N ASN A 231 10.16 -5.64 10.51
CA ASN A 231 10.41 -6.44 11.71
C ASN A 231 9.08 -6.93 12.31
N THR A 232 9.15 -7.95 13.18
CA THR A 232 7.97 -8.62 13.74
C THR A 232 6.98 -7.66 14.40
N ALA A 233 7.47 -6.67 15.16
CA ALA A 233 6.59 -5.70 15.81
C ALA A 233 5.87 -4.79 14.79
N MET A 234 6.55 -4.39 13.72
CA MET A 234 5.95 -3.61 12.65
C MET A 234 4.88 -4.42 11.89
N HIS A 235 5.10 -5.73 11.66
CA HIS A 235 4.06 -6.59 11.10
C HIS A 235 2.82 -6.67 12.00
N HIS A 236 3.02 -6.87 13.30
CA HIS A 236 1.90 -6.92 14.25
C HIS A 236 1.11 -5.61 14.22
N ILE A 237 1.77 -4.47 14.31
CA ILE A 237 1.10 -3.17 14.28
C ILE A 237 0.41 -2.92 12.93
N PHE A 238 1.06 -3.24 11.80
CA PHE A 238 0.48 -3.10 10.45
C PHE A 238 -0.79 -3.94 10.26
N LEU A 239 -0.81 -5.17 10.80
CA LEU A 239 -1.96 -6.07 10.74
C LEU A 239 -2.99 -5.83 11.86
N ASN A 240 -2.78 -4.80 12.68
CA ASN A 240 -3.60 -4.51 13.85
C ASN A 240 -3.68 -5.68 14.86
N LEU A 241 -2.59 -6.42 14.99
CA LEU A 241 -2.41 -7.53 15.92
C LEU A 241 -1.65 -7.06 17.16
N ALA A 242 -2.01 -7.59 18.33
CA ALA A 242 -1.37 -7.22 19.58
C ALA A 242 0.15 -7.48 19.54
N PRO A 243 1.01 -6.44 19.70
CA PRO A 243 2.46 -6.60 19.61
C PRO A 243 3.12 -6.87 20.98
N GLY A 244 2.34 -6.95 22.07
CA GLY A 244 2.85 -7.06 23.44
C GLY A 244 3.76 -8.27 23.69
N TYR A 245 3.57 -9.37 22.96
CA TYR A 245 4.38 -10.58 23.04
C TYR A 245 5.63 -10.56 22.16
N CYS A 246 5.83 -9.52 21.35
CA CYS A 246 7.03 -9.34 20.53
C CYS A 246 8.24 -8.81 21.33
N ARG A 247 8.06 -8.53 22.63
CA ARG A 247 9.15 -8.16 23.53
C ARG A 247 10.08 -9.36 23.71
N LEU A 248 11.22 -9.36 23.03
CA LEU A 248 12.29 -10.31 23.33
C LEU A 248 12.85 -10.00 24.73
N GLY A 249 12.51 -10.84 25.71
CA GLY A 249 13.15 -10.87 27.03
C GLY A 249 12.57 -9.89 28.05
N GLY A 250 11.65 -10.40 28.88
CA GLY A 250 11.14 -9.72 30.07
C GLY A 250 10.17 -10.65 30.79
N SER A 251 10.73 -11.57 31.57
CA SER A 251 10.05 -12.51 32.44
C SER A 251 9.01 -11.87 33.37
N GLY A 252 7.90 -12.60 33.58
CA GLY A 252 7.16 -12.64 34.85
C GLY A 252 6.25 -11.47 35.14
#